data_AF-A0A9E1XQG2-F1
#
_entry.id   AF-A0A9E1XQG2-F1
#
_cell.length_a   1.000
_cell.length_b   1.000
_cell.length_c   1.000
_cell.angle_alpha   90.00
_cell.angle_beta   90.00
_cell.angle_gamma   90.00
#
_symmetry.space_group_name_H-M   'P 1'
#
loop_
_entity.id
_entity.type
_entity.pdbx_description
1 polymer ?
#
loop_
_entity_poly.entity_id
_entity_poly.type
_entity_poly.pdbx_seq_one_letter_code
_entity_poly.pdbx_strand_id
1 'polypeptide(L)'
;MTSHERVLKALNHEEPDRIPRDLGGTESSGMTVCALHALQTHLGIRQDLVVFEPYQYVGHIGEDLRQRFRIDTANLTPGPRRWTKRRHPAGIDVRLPEQWVEEEDAAGNTVVRRADGVVTARRPRGGHYFDPVNPPLQEMADSGQLEQHKELIFSFDAPSFADESLGDLQKRAQAMRKGGECVVFNLCCHLLAAGQLLRGYENFMVDLMTDEVLVRNLLDLLLEGYRRRIDRLA
;
A
#
# COMPACT_ATOMS: atom_id res chain seq x y z
N MET A 1 -26.35 -12.72 8.30
CA MET A 1 -25.79 -11.49 7.71
C MET A 1 -24.38 -11.81 7.22
N THR A 2 -24.08 -11.53 5.95
CA THR A 2 -22.72 -11.62 5.41
C THR A 2 -21.83 -10.53 6.01
N SER A 3 -20.52 -10.65 5.88
CA SER A 3 -19.60 -9.60 6.33
C SER A 3 -19.82 -8.29 5.57
N HIS A 4 -20.08 -8.38 4.27
CA HIS A 4 -20.46 -7.24 3.44
C HIS A 4 -21.71 -6.52 3.95
N GLU A 5 -22.81 -7.23 4.18
CA GLU A 5 -24.05 -6.66 4.73
C GLU A 5 -23.83 -6.01 6.10
N ARG A 6 -23.04 -6.67 6.95
CA ARG A 6 -22.74 -6.20 8.31
C ARG A 6 -22.00 -4.88 8.31
N VAL A 7 -20.95 -4.77 7.50
CA VAL A 7 -20.15 -3.53 7.41
C VAL A 7 -21.00 -2.42 6.78
N LEU A 8 -21.75 -2.68 5.71
CA LEU A 8 -22.59 -1.66 5.08
C LEU A 8 -23.69 -1.14 6.02
N LYS A 9 -24.34 -2.01 6.80
CA LYS A 9 -25.30 -1.57 7.80
C LYS A 9 -24.67 -0.62 8.82
N ALA A 10 -23.53 -1.00 9.37
CA ALA A 10 -22.82 -0.16 10.33
C ALA A 10 -22.42 1.20 9.75
N LEU A 11 -21.92 1.23 8.50
CA LEU A 11 -21.58 2.47 7.79
C LEU A 11 -22.80 3.35 7.52
N ASN A 12 -23.98 2.75 7.33
CA ASN A 12 -25.26 3.45 7.18
C ASN A 12 -25.94 3.77 8.52
N HIS A 13 -25.24 3.61 9.65
CA HIS A 13 -25.78 3.83 11.00
C HIS A 13 -27.00 2.96 11.35
N GLU A 14 -27.11 1.78 10.75
CA GLU A 14 -28.12 0.77 11.08
C GLU A 14 -27.51 -0.31 11.99
N GLU A 15 -28.30 -0.87 12.91
CA GLU A 15 -27.83 -1.91 13.83
C GLU A 15 -27.56 -3.24 13.08
N PRO A 16 -26.30 -3.72 13.06
CA PRO A 16 -25.95 -5.02 12.50
C PRO A 16 -26.19 -6.15 13.53
N ASP A 17 -26.01 -7.41 13.11
CA ASP A 17 -26.09 -8.58 14.01
C ASP A 17 -24.95 -8.64 15.04
N ARG A 18 -23.84 -7.94 14.79
CA ARG A 18 -22.73 -7.69 15.72
C ARG A 18 -21.85 -6.54 15.21
N ILE A 19 -20.99 -6.01 16.07
CA ILE A 19 -19.96 -5.03 15.68
C ILE A 19 -19.07 -5.64 14.58
N PRO A 20 -18.92 -4.98 13.41
CA PRO A 20 -17.98 -5.40 12.37
C PRO A 20 -16.52 -5.28 12.86
N ARG A 21 -15.66 -6.20 12.44
CA ARG A 21 -14.25 -6.28 12.85
C ARG A 21 -13.34 -6.20 11.64
N ASP A 22 -12.37 -5.31 11.70
CA ASP A 22 -11.31 -5.18 10.70
C ASP A 22 -9.96 -5.63 11.28
N LEU A 23 -9.27 -6.49 10.55
CA LEU A 23 -7.86 -6.84 10.74
C LEU A 23 -7.31 -7.31 9.39
N GLY A 24 -6.45 -6.51 8.78
CA GLY A 24 -5.90 -6.77 7.46
C GLY A 24 -6.86 -6.48 6.31
N GLY A 25 -7.84 -5.60 6.51
CA GLY A 25 -8.60 -4.98 5.41
C GLY A 25 -7.76 -3.97 4.62
N THR A 26 -6.81 -3.30 5.29
CA THR A 26 -5.81 -2.41 4.68
C THR A 26 -4.41 -2.70 5.22
N GLU A 27 -3.40 -2.05 4.66
CA GLU A 27 -2.07 -1.99 5.26
C GLU A 27 -2.11 -1.36 6.67
N SER A 28 -2.94 -0.33 6.85
CA SER A 28 -3.09 0.39 8.12
C SER A 28 -3.79 -0.42 9.22
N SER A 29 -4.72 -1.31 8.86
CA SER A 29 -5.36 -2.25 9.80
C SER A 29 -4.71 -3.64 9.81
N GLY A 30 -3.57 -3.79 9.13
CA GLY A 30 -2.87 -5.05 8.98
C GLY A 30 -1.91 -5.37 10.12
N MET A 31 -0.99 -6.30 9.84
CA MET A 31 0.03 -6.73 10.79
C MET A 31 1.36 -6.95 10.07
N THR A 32 2.44 -6.45 10.67
CA THR A 32 3.79 -6.73 10.17
C THR A 32 4.07 -8.23 10.24
N VAL A 33 4.85 -8.77 9.30
CA VAL A 33 5.16 -10.21 9.26
C VAL A 33 5.83 -10.72 10.54
N CYS A 34 6.58 -9.87 11.25
CA CYS A 34 7.18 -10.24 12.53
C CYS A 34 6.10 -10.49 13.60
N ALA A 35 5.14 -9.57 13.73
CA ALA A 35 4.04 -9.72 14.67
C ALA A 35 3.11 -10.88 14.26
N LEU A 36 2.85 -11.02 12.96
CA LEU A 36 2.01 -12.09 12.42
C LEU A 36 2.65 -13.47 12.66
N HIS A 37 3.96 -13.58 12.45
CA HIS A 37 4.73 -14.80 12.74
C HIS A 37 4.65 -15.20 14.22
N ALA A 38 4.82 -14.22 15.12
CA ALA A 38 4.73 -14.46 16.56
C ALA A 38 3.32 -14.93 16.96
N LEU A 39 2.28 -14.30 16.42
CA LEU A 39 0.89 -14.67 16.67
C LEU A 39 0.58 -16.08 16.14
N GLN A 40 0.99 -16.39 14.90
CA GLN A 40 0.81 -17.72 14.31
C GLN A 40 1.52 -18.79 15.14
N THR A 41 2.77 -18.53 15.57
CA THR A 41 3.53 -19.44 16.42
C THR A 41 2.84 -19.68 17.76
N HIS A 42 2.37 -18.62 18.41
CA HIS A 42 1.65 -18.72 19.69
C HIS A 42 0.35 -19.52 19.56
N LEU A 43 -0.35 -19.38 18.43
CA LEU A 43 -1.60 -20.08 18.16
C LEU A 43 -1.41 -21.47 17.52
N GLY A 44 -0.17 -21.89 17.24
CA GLY A 44 0.13 -23.16 16.57
C GLY A 44 -0.31 -23.21 15.09
N ILE A 45 -0.51 -22.06 14.45
CA ILE A 45 -0.91 -21.94 13.05
C ILE A 45 0.33 -22.01 12.17
N ARG A 46 0.33 -22.90 11.17
CA ARG A 46 1.42 -23.03 10.19
C ARG A 46 0.94 -22.52 8.83
N GLN A 47 1.22 -21.26 8.56
CA GLN A 47 0.86 -20.61 7.31
C GLN A 47 2.02 -19.75 6.81
N ASP A 48 2.20 -19.72 5.50
CA ASP A 48 3.21 -18.87 4.88
C ASP A 48 2.87 -17.39 5.07
N LEU A 49 3.90 -16.59 5.35
CA LEU A 49 3.80 -15.14 5.46
C LEU A 49 3.96 -14.51 4.08
N VAL A 50 2.85 -14.05 3.51
CA VAL A 50 2.82 -13.39 2.20
C VAL A 50 2.66 -11.89 2.42
N VAL A 51 3.64 -11.11 2.00
CA VAL A 51 3.66 -9.65 2.14
C VAL A 51 2.93 -9.03 0.95
N PHE A 52 2.03 -8.09 1.23
CA PHE A 52 1.33 -7.30 0.21
C PHE A 52 1.72 -5.82 0.21
N GLU A 53 2.20 -5.32 1.35
CA GLU A 53 2.75 -3.97 1.49
C GLU A 53 4.21 -4.10 1.99
N PRO A 54 5.20 -3.99 1.09
CA PRO A 54 6.60 -4.19 1.43
C PRO A 54 7.27 -3.08 2.26
N TYR A 55 6.80 -1.83 2.21
CA TYR A 55 7.46 -0.74 2.95
C TYR A 55 7.45 -1.01 4.44
N GLN A 56 6.36 -1.58 4.95
CA GLN A 56 6.18 -1.91 6.36
C GLN A 56 6.24 -3.42 6.64
N TYR A 57 6.49 -4.24 5.61
CA TYR A 57 6.35 -5.69 5.63
C TYR A 57 4.99 -6.15 6.20
N VAL A 58 3.89 -5.57 5.71
CA VAL A 58 2.54 -6.00 6.12
C VAL A 58 2.15 -7.28 5.40
N GLY A 59 1.79 -8.29 6.18
CA GLY A 59 1.38 -9.60 5.69
C GLY A 59 -0.12 -9.72 5.49
N HIS A 60 -0.55 -10.55 4.54
CA HIS A 60 -1.94 -10.96 4.42
C HIS A 60 -2.38 -11.74 5.67
N ILE A 61 -3.53 -11.37 6.23
CA ILE A 61 -4.15 -12.11 7.32
C ILE A 61 -4.82 -13.35 6.74
N GLY A 62 -4.30 -14.51 7.10
CA GLY A 62 -4.77 -15.79 6.59
C GLY A 62 -6.12 -16.23 7.14
N GLU A 63 -6.73 -17.18 6.44
CA GLU A 63 -8.10 -17.64 6.70
C GLU A 63 -8.30 -18.18 8.13
N ASP A 64 -7.34 -18.94 8.68
CA ASP A 64 -7.39 -19.44 10.06
C ASP A 64 -7.57 -18.30 11.07
N LEU A 65 -6.81 -17.21 10.91
CA LEU A 65 -6.91 -16.04 11.78
C LEU A 65 -8.20 -15.27 11.52
N ARG A 66 -8.59 -15.10 10.25
CA ARG A 66 -9.85 -14.43 9.88
C ARG A 66 -11.06 -15.12 10.51
N GLN A 67 -11.13 -16.44 10.43
CA GLN A 67 -12.21 -17.23 11.04
C GLN A 67 -12.15 -17.17 12.57
N ARG A 68 -10.96 -17.38 13.15
CA ARG A 68 -10.77 -17.36 14.61
C ARG A 68 -11.21 -16.04 15.23
N PHE A 69 -10.86 -14.92 14.61
CA PHE A 69 -11.17 -13.58 15.12
C PHE A 69 -12.48 -12.99 14.57
N ARG A 70 -13.13 -13.71 13.64
CA ARG A 70 -14.38 -13.32 12.96
C ARG A 70 -14.22 -11.98 12.23
N ILE A 71 -13.16 -11.85 11.46
CA ILE A 71 -12.83 -10.66 10.67
C ILE A 71 -13.82 -10.52 9.50
N ASP A 72 -14.33 -9.32 9.30
CA ASP A 72 -15.37 -9.03 8.31
C ASP A 72 -14.81 -8.46 7.00
N THR A 73 -13.61 -7.90 7.05
CA THR A 73 -12.95 -7.24 5.92
C THR A 73 -12.03 -8.19 5.16
N ALA A 74 -11.77 -7.85 3.90
CA ALA A 74 -10.77 -8.48 3.05
C ALA A 74 -10.05 -7.41 2.24
N ASN A 75 -8.71 -7.41 2.29
CA ASN A 75 -7.92 -6.46 1.52
C ASN A 75 -7.98 -6.74 0.02
N LEU A 76 -8.26 -5.69 -0.74
CA LEU A 76 -8.04 -5.65 -2.17
C LEU A 76 -7.11 -4.47 -2.47
N THR A 77 -5.83 -4.75 -2.62
CA THR A 77 -4.83 -3.79 -3.10
C THR A 77 -4.29 -4.29 -4.43
N PRO A 78 -4.01 -3.39 -5.40
CA PRO A 78 -3.22 -3.72 -6.59
C PRO A 78 -1.94 -4.46 -6.20
N GLY A 79 -1.80 -5.69 -6.66
CA GLY A 79 -0.74 -6.61 -6.25
C GLY A 79 0.12 -7.12 -7.41
N PRO A 80 1.19 -7.85 -7.08
CA PRO A 80 1.99 -8.54 -8.08
C PRO A 80 1.27 -9.79 -8.59
N ARG A 81 1.67 -10.29 -9.75
CA ARG A 81 1.28 -11.60 -10.29
C ARG A 81 2.08 -12.74 -9.67
N ARG A 82 3.27 -12.45 -9.17
CA ARG A 82 4.19 -13.43 -8.59
C ARG A 82 4.80 -12.94 -7.29
N TRP A 83 4.96 -13.88 -6.37
CA TRP A 83 5.71 -13.71 -5.14
C TRP A 83 6.88 -14.67 -5.14
N THR A 84 8.00 -14.25 -4.57
CA THR A 84 9.18 -15.10 -4.41
C THR A 84 9.55 -15.23 -2.94
N LYS A 85 10.04 -16.42 -2.55
CA LYS A 85 10.57 -16.65 -1.21
C LYS A 85 11.79 -15.76 -0.97
N ARG A 86 11.82 -15.12 0.19
CA ARG A 86 12.86 -14.23 0.67
C ARG A 86 13.01 -14.43 2.17
N ARG A 87 14.15 -14.00 2.73
CA ARG A 87 14.39 -14.04 4.16
C ARG A 87 14.30 -12.63 4.71
N HIS A 88 13.30 -12.38 5.55
CA HIS A 88 13.18 -11.14 6.29
C HIS A 88 14.43 -10.96 7.19
N PRO A 89 14.92 -9.74 7.39
CA PRO A 89 16.08 -9.42 8.24
C PRO A 89 16.02 -9.98 9.67
N ALA A 90 14.81 -10.16 10.21
CA ALA A 90 14.60 -10.84 11.50
C ALA A 90 14.78 -12.38 11.45
N GLY A 91 15.28 -12.92 10.33
CA GLY A 91 15.52 -14.35 10.14
C GLY A 91 14.28 -15.18 9.77
N ILE A 92 13.16 -14.53 9.44
CA ILE A 92 11.86 -15.17 9.15
C ILE A 92 11.69 -15.36 7.63
N ASP A 93 11.23 -16.53 7.21
CA ASP A 93 10.90 -16.77 5.81
C ASP A 93 9.60 -16.08 5.42
N VAL A 94 9.63 -15.30 4.35
CA VAL A 94 8.49 -14.54 3.82
C VAL A 94 8.39 -14.70 2.31
N ARG A 95 7.24 -14.40 1.74
CA ARG A 95 7.07 -14.22 0.29
C ARG A 95 6.86 -12.74 -0.01
N LEU A 96 7.78 -12.15 -0.77
CA LEU A 96 7.70 -10.76 -1.23
C LEU A 96 7.24 -10.70 -2.70
N PRO A 97 6.61 -9.59 -3.14
CA PRO A 97 6.41 -9.32 -4.56
C PRO A 97 7.71 -9.52 -5.35
N GLU A 98 7.66 -10.24 -6.47
CA GLU A 98 8.86 -10.55 -7.25
C GLU A 98 9.60 -9.29 -7.72
N GLN A 99 8.85 -8.24 -8.05
CA GLN A 99 9.37 -6.95 -8.51
C GLN A 99 9.89 -6.05 -7.37
N TRP A 100 9.62 -6.39 -6.10
CA TRP A 100 10.22 -5.69 -4.96
C TRP A 100 11.61 -6.27 -4.68
N VAL A 101 12.62 -5.67 -5.32
CA VAL A 101 14.01 -6.11 -5.24
C VAL A 101 14.77 -5.30 -4.21
N GLU A 102 15.13 -5.96 -3.12
CA GLU A 102 15.91 -5.40 -2.02
C GLU A 102 17.39 -5.65 -2.24
N GLU A 103 18.20 -4.60 -2.10
CA GLU A 103 19.67 -4.64 -2.18
C GLU A 103 20.28 -4.09 -0.89
N GLU A 104 21.43 -4.59 -0.48
CA GLU A 104 22.19 -4.01 0.64
C GLU A 104 23.23 -3.02 0.10
N ASP A 105 23.26 -1.80 0.65
CA ASP A 105 24.27 -0.79 0.31
C ASP A 105 25.56 -0.96 1.15
N ALA A 106 26.60 -0.19 0.82
CA ALA A 106 27.90 -0.27 1.51
C ALA A 106 27.84 0.10 3.01
N ALA A 107 26.78 0.78 3.46
CA ALA A 107 26.56 1.13 4.86
C ALA A 107 25.70 0.07 5.60
N GLY A 108 25.28 -1.00 4.91
CA GLY A 108 24.44 -2.07 5.45
C GLY A 108 22.96 -1.70 5.52
N ASN A 109 22.52 -0.64 4.83
CA ASN A 109 21.10 -0.34 4.68
C ASN A 109 20.51 -1.21 3.58
N THR A 110 19.24 -1.54 3.70
CA THR A 110 18.49 -2.14 2.59
C THR A 110 17.87 -1.04 1.75
N VAL A 111 18.04 -1.10 0.43
CA VAL A 111 17.53 -0.12 -0.52
C VAL A 111 16.72 -0.81 -1.62
N VAL A 112 15.74 -0.09 -2.16
CA VAL A 112 15.03 -0.46 -3.39
C VAL A 112 15.24 0.63 -4.41
N ARG A 113 15.52 0.23 -5.65
CA ARG A 113 15.81 1.13 -6.78
C ARG A 113 14.73 1.04 -7.83
N ARG A 114 14.48 2.17 -8.49
CA ARG A 114 13.77 2.22 -9.76
C ARG A 114 14.69 1.72 -10.89
N ALA A 115 14.09 1.43 -12.05
CA ALA A 115 14.80 1.06 -13.28
C ALA A 115 15.90 2.05 -13.73
N ASP A 116 15.81 3.33 -13.38
CA ASP A 116 16.84 4.36 -13.66
C ASP A 116 17.99 4.37 -12.64
N GLY A 117 17.97 3.48 -11.64
CA GLY A 117 18.99 3.33 -10.61
C GLY A 117 18.81 4.21 -9.38
N VAL A 118 17.84 5.14 -9.40
CA VAL A 118 17.53 6.01 -8.25
C VAL A 118 16.97 5.17 -7.11
N VAL A 119 17.53 5.34 -5.91
CA VAL A 119 16.98 4.71 -4.69
C VAL A 119 15.66 5.39 -4.36
N THR A 120 14.57 4.63 -4.27
CA THR A 120 13.24 5.16 -3.94
C THR A 120 12.81 4.81 -2.53
N ALA A 121 13.36 3.76 -1.95
CA ALA A 121 13.07 3.34 -0.60
C ALA A 121 14.35 2.91 0.12
N ARG A 122 14.48 3.26 1.41
CA ARG A 122 15.62 2.90 2.24
C ARG A 122 15.16 2.45 3.61
N ARG A 123 15.64 1.30 4.06
CA ARG A 123 15.50 0.81 5.43
C ARG A 123 16.88 0.76 6.07
N PRO A 124 17.13 1.50 7.17
CA PRO A 124 18.42 1.48 7.82
C PRO A 124 18.75 0.10 8.38
N ARG A 125 20.04 -0.19 8.59
CA ARG A 125 20.47 -1.45 9.22
C ARG A 125 19.75 -1.64 10.58
N GLY A 126 19.03 -2.75 10.71
CA GLY A 126 18.23 -3.05 11.92
C GLY A 126 16.92 -2.28 12.04
N GLY A 127 16.60 -1.38 11.10
CA GLY A 127 15.32 -0.69 11.02
C GLY A 127 14.16 -1.61 10.63
N HIS A 128 12.94 -1.24 11.01
CA HIS A 128 11.75 -2.05 10.73
C HIS A 128 11.07 -1.70 9.41
N TYR A 129 11.17 -0.46 8.96
CA TYR A 129 10.38 0.09 7.86
C TYR A 129 11.29 0.73 6.82
N PHE A 130 10.86 0.67 5.56
CA PHE A 130 11.44 1.49 4.51
C PHE A 130 10.87 2.90 4.60
N ASP A 131 11.75 3.89 4.54
CA ASP A 131 11.38 5.27 4.28
C ASP A 131 11.48 5.55 2.79
N PRO A 132 10.49 6.23 2.18
CA PRO A 132 10.63 6.76 0.83
C PRO A 132 11.72 7.84 0.82
N VAL A 133 12.60 7.78 -0.18
CA VAL A 133 13.74 8.71 -0.32
C VAL A 133 13.86 9.20 -1.76
N ASN A 134 14.59 10.31 -1.95
CA ASN A 134 14.75 11.00 -3.23
C ASN A 134 13.41 11.38 -3.90
N PRO A 135 12.59 12.25 -3.26
CA PRO A 135 11.36 12.79 -3.83
C PRO A 135 11.57 13.33 -5.26
N PRO A 136 10.79 12.90 -6.26
CA PRO A 136 11.01 13.25 -7.67
C PRO A 136 10.97 14.74 -8.00
N LEU A 137 10.25 15.54 -7.22
CA LEU A 137 10.04 16.98 -7.43
C LEU A 137 10.80 17.82 -6.39
N GLN A 138 11.73 17.22 -5.62
CA GLN A 138 12.44 17.92 -4.55
C GLN A 138 13.23 19.15 -5.05
N GLU A 139 13.84 19.04 -6.23
CA GLU A 139 14.69 20.10 -6.80
C GLU A 139 13.94 20.98 -7.80
N MET A 140 12.61 20.83 -7.92
CA MET A 140 11.80 21.65 -8.80
C MET A 140 11.70 23.08 -8.25
N ALA A 141 12.02 24.06 -9.09
CA ALA A 141 12.06 25.48 -8.71
C ALA A 141 10.90 26.30 -9.31
N ASP A 142 10.28 25.82 -10.38
CA ASP A 142 9.19 26.51 -11.07
C ASP A 142 7.98 25.60 -11.23
N SER A 143 6.80 26.08 -10.80
CA SER A 143 5.52 25.41 -10.98
C SER A 143 5.19 25.08 -12.44
N GLY A 144 5.74 25.84 -13.41
CA GLY A 144 5.61 25.56 -14.84
C GLY A 144 6.25 24.22 -15.28
N GLN A 145 7.12 23.63 -14.46
CA GLN A 145 7.74 22.34 -14.72
C GLN A 145 6.81 21.16 -14.40
N LEU A 146 5.74 21.36 -13.61
CA LEU A 146 4.83 20.27 -13.19
C LEU A 146 4.24 19.48 -14.36
N GLU A 147 3.86 20.16 -15.44
CA GLU A 147 3.32 19.51 -16.64
C GLU A 147 4.31 18.53 -17.29
N GLN A 148 5.62 18.78 -17.17
CA GLN A 148 6.66 17.88 -17.69
C GLN A 148 6.73 16.58 -16.88
N HIS A 149 6.26 16.61 -15.63
CA HIS A 149 6.24 15.47 -14.70
C HIS A 149 4.86 14.82 -14.58
N LYS A 150 3.89 15.20 -15.43
CA LYS A 150 2.49 14.79 -15.34
C LYS A 150 2.27 13.28 -15.25
N GLU A 151 2.94 12.50 -16.11
CA GLU A 151 2.80 11.03 -16.10
C GLU A 151 3.35 10.39 -14.81
N LEU A 152 4.43 10.96 -14.25
CA LEU A 152 4.95 10.53 -12.96
C LEU A 152 3.96 10.85 -11.84
N ILE A 153 3.37 12.05 -11.85
CA ILE A 153 2.39 12.47 -10.84
C ILE A 153 1.14 11.58 -10.89
N PHE A 154 0.63 11.28 -12.08
CA PHE A 154 -0.55 10.42 -12.28
C PHE A 154 -0.36 8.99 -11.78
N SER A 155 0.86 8.47 -11.88
CA SER A 155 1.21 7.10 -11.51
C SER A 155 1.80 6.98 -10.10
N PHE A 156 2.09 8.08 -9.41
CA PHE A 156 2.95 8.08 -8.22
C PHE A 156 2.54 7.12 -7.11
N ASP A 157 1.25 7.11 -6.73
CA ASP A 157 0.73 6.24 -5.67
C ASP A 157 0.54 4.78 -6.11
N ALA A 158 0.69 4.45 -7.40
CA ALA A 158 0.56 3.07 -7.83
C ALA A 158 1.75 2.26 -7.28
N PRO A 159 1.52 1.11 -6.63
CA PRO A 159 2.61 0.28 -6.12
C PRO A 159 3.51 -0.17 -7.27
N SER A 160 4.78 0.25 -7.25
CA SER A 160 5.73 -0.05 -8.34
C SER A 160 5.97 -1.54 -8.59
N PHE A 161 5.68 -2.39 -7.60
CA PHE A 161 5.78 -3.84 -7.69
C PHE A 161 4.51 -4.52 -8.23
N ALA A 162 3.41 -3.78 -8.40
CA ALA A 162 2.13 -4.33 -8.87
C ALA A 162 2.12 -4.42 -10.40
N ASP A 163 1.91 -5.63 -10.91
CA ASP A 163 1.83 -5.94 -12.35
C ASP A 163 0.60 -6.79 -12.71
N GLU A 164 -0.34 -6.94 -11.77
CA GLU A 164 -1.63 -7.56 -12.08
C GLU A 164 -2.44 -6.70 -13.06
N SER A 165 -3.19 -7.36 -13.94
CA SER A 165 -4.06 -6.62 -14.87
C SER A 165 -5.35 -6.18 -14.17
N LEU A 166 -6.02 -5.17 -14.73
CA LEU A 166 -7.37 -4.77 -14.28
C LEU A 166 -8.35 -5.95 -14.28
N GLY A 167 -8.24 -6.85 -15.27
CA GLY A 167 -9.05 -8.06 -15.32
C GLY A 167 -8.72 -9.07 -14.20
N ASP A 168 -7.47 -9.16 -13.78
CA ASP A 168 -7.06 -10.02 -12.64
C ASP A 168 -7.60 -9.44 -11.32
N LEU A 169 -7.47 -8.12 -11.14
CA LEU A 169 -8.01 -7.39 -10.00
C LEU A 169 -9.54 -7.52 -9.92
N GLN A 170 -10.25 -7.36 -11.04
CA GLN A 170 -11.70 -7.52 -11.11
C GLN A 170 -12.13 -8.95 -10.75
N LYS A 171 -11.44 -9.98 -11.26
CA LYS A 171 -11.73 -11.38 -10.92
C LYS A 171 -11.53 -11.64 -9.43
N ARG A 172 -10.46 -11.11 -8.82
CA ARG A 172 -10.22 -11.19 -7.37
C ARG A 172 -11.35 -10.54 -6.58
N ALA A 173 -11.73 -9.31 -6.95
CA ALA A 173 -12.83 -8.58 -6.31
C ALA A 173 -14.15 -9.36 -6.37
N GLN A 174 -14.49 -9.93 -7.54
CA GLN A 174 -15.70 -10.75 -7.74
C GLN A 174 -15.67 -12.03 -6.92
N ALA A 175 -14.53 -12.72 -6.86
CA ALA A 175 -14.36 -13.93 -6.07
C ALA A 175 -14.55 -13.66 -4.56
N MET A 176 -13.92 -12.60 -4.06
CA MET A 176 -14.04 -12.19 -2.65
C MET A 176 -15.47 -11.81 -2.29
N ARG A 177 -16.13 -11.00 -3.14
CA ARG A 177 -17.52 -10.61 -2.96
C ARG A 177 -18.47 -11.81 -2.96
N LYS A 178 -18.24 -12.79 -3.85
CA LYS A 178 -19.02 -14.05 -3.88
C LYS A 178 -18.84 -14.87 -2.60
N GLY A 179 -17.69 -14.75 -1.94
CA GLY A 179 -17.42 -15.33 -0.61
C GLY A 179 -18.18 -14.66 0.54
N GLY A 180 -18.89 -13.56 0.29
CA GLY A 180 -19.63 -12.81 1.32
C GLY A 180 -18.77 -11.83 2.13
N GLU A 181 -17.54 -11.61 1.69
CA GLU A 181 -16.54 -10.76 2.34
C GLU A 181 -16.87 -9.28 2.12
N CYS A 182 -16.58 -8.42 3.12
CA CYS A 182 -16.55 -6.99 2.88
C CYS A 182 -15.19 -6.63 2.27
N VAL A 183 -15.16 -6.47 0.96
CA VAL A 183 -13.94 -6.11 0.24
C VAL A 183 -13.60 -4.64 0.48
N VAL A 184 -12.40 -4.39 1.01
CA VAL A 184 -11.86 -3.05 1.20
C VAL A 184 -10.85 -2.80 0.09
N PHE A 185 -11.23 -1.97 -0.88
CA PHE A 185 -10.38 -1.64 -2.02
C PHE A 185 -9.51 -0.43 -1.72
N ASN A 186 -8.19 -0.62 -1.76
CA ASN A 186 -7.24 0.50 -1.69
C ASN A 186 -7.05 1.11 -3.09
N LEU A 187 -7.59 2.31 -3.28
CA LEU A 187 -7.50 3.09 -4.53
C LEU A 187 -6.15 3.79 -4.72
N CYS A 188 -5.32 3.83 -3.67
CA CYS A 188 -4.03 4.50 -3.61
C CYS A 188 -4.12 5.97 -4.05
N CYS A 189 -4.95 6.79 -3.40
CA CYS A 189 -5.27 8.16 -3.85
C CYS A 189 -4.94 9.22 -2.80
N HIS A 190 -3.68 9.36 -2.41
CA HIS A 190 -3.28 10.25 -1.33
C HIS A 190 -2.98 11.67 -1.81
N LEU A 191 -3.82 12.66 -1.53
CA LEU A 191 -3.49 14.05 -1.88
C LEU A 191 -2.33 14.62 -1.05
N LEU A 192 -2.49 14.68 0.28
CA LEU A 192 -1.49 15.29 1.15
C LEU A 192 -0.20 14.45 1.21
N ALA A 193 -0.33 13.13 1.40
CA ALA A 193 0.83 12.26 1.50
C ALA A 193 1.59 12.15 0.16
N ALA A 194 0.91 12.03 -0.99
CA ALA A 194 1.64 12.04 -2.26
C ALA A 194 2.33 13.38 -2.50
N GLY A 195 1.72 14.51 -2.12
CA GLY A 195 2.38 15.81 -2.14
C GLY A 195 3.71 15.81 -1.35
N GLN A 196 3.68 15.33 -0.11
CA GLN A 196 4.88 15.21 0.74
C GLN A 196 5.95 14.30 0.11
N LEU A 197 5.54 13.18 -0.48
CA LEU A 197 6.48 12.19 -1.03
C LEU A 197 6.99 12.55 -2.43
N LEU A 198 6.24 13.34 -3.20
CA LEU A 198 6.65 13.86 -4.50
C LEU A 198 7.63 15.02 -4.34
N ARG A 199 7.27 15.99 -3.49
CA ARG A 199 7.97 17.26 -3.34
C ARG A 199 9.04 17.24 -2.24
N GLY A 200 8.96 16.26 -1.33
CA GLY A 200 9.74 16.19 -0.10
C GLY A 200 8.97 16.83 1.06
N TYR A 201 9.03 16.20 2.23
CA TYR A 201 8.24 16.61 3.41
C TYR A 201 8.45 18.08 3.77
N GLU A 202 9.70 18.51 3.91
CA GLU A 202 10.01 19.90 4.29
C GLU A 202 9.50 20.89 3.24
N ASN A 203 9.90 20.70 1.98
CA ASN A 203 9.52 21.56 0.87
C ASN A 203 7.99 21.66 0.74
N PHE A 204 7.28 20.54 0.73
CA PHE A 204 5.82 20.57 0.56
C PHE A 204 5.11 21.28 1.72
N MET A 205 5.59 21.08 2.96
CA MET A 205 5.01 21.75 4.13
C MET A 205 5.28 23.25 4.13
N VAL A 206 6.43 23.69 3.60
CA VAL A 206 6.73 25.11 3.37
C VAL A 206 5.87 25.67 2.23
N ASP A 207 5.81 24.97 1.09
CA ASP A 207 5.03 25.36 -0.09
C ASP A 207 3.54 25.54 0.25
N LEU A 208 2.98 24.70 1.14
CA LEU A 208 1.60 24.86 1.66
C LEU A 208 1.35 26.24 2.29
N MET A 209 2.39 26.89 2.81
CA MET A 209 2.31 28.22 3.42
C MET A 209 2.77 29.34 2.49
N THR A 210 3.68 29.07 1.56
CA THR A 210 4.40 30.12 0.81
C THR A 210 4.13 30.12 -0.69
N ASP A 211 3.64 29.02 -1.27
CA ASP A 211 3.41 28.88 -2.71
C ASP A 211 2.11 28.12 -3.01
N GLU A 212 0.99 28.82 -2.81
CA GLU A 212 -0.35 28.29 -3.06
C GLU A 212 -0.54 27.84 -4.52
N VAL A 213 0.10 28.50 -5.49
CA VAL A 213 -0.05 28.18 -6.92
C VAL A 213 0.57 26.83 -7.23
N LEU A 214 1.82 26.60 -6.78
CA LEU A 214 2.49 25.32 -6.95
C LEU A 214 1.70 24.19 -6.30
N VAL A 215 1.26 24.37 -5.06
CA VAL A 215 0.51 23.33 -4.32
C VAL A 215 -0.81 23.01 -5.01
N ARG A 216 -1.60 24.02 -5.40
CA ARG A 216 -2.87 23.80 -6.10
C ARG A 216 -2.66 23.03 -7.40
N ASN A 217 -1.70 23.45 -8.22
CA ASN A 217 -1.41 22.79 -9.49
C ASN A 217 -0.96 21.34 -9.30
N LEU A 218 -0.12 21.06 -8.30
CA LEU A 218 0.31 19.70 -7.98
C LEU A 218 -0.86 18.82 -7.53
N LEU A 219 -1.71 19.33 -6.62
CA LEU A 219 -2.87 18.61 -6.12
C LEU A 219 -3.93 18.39 -7.21
N ASP A 220 -4.11 19.35 -8.12
CA ASP A 220 -5.01 19.22 -9.27
C ASP A 220 -4.53 18.12 -10.24
N LEU A 221 -3.22 18.03 -10.49
CA LEU A 221 -2.66 16.94 -11.28
C LEU A 221 -2.82 15.57 -10.60
N LEU A 222 -2.59 15.48 -9.29
CA LEU A 222 -2.86 14.25 -8.53
C LEU A 222 -4.33 13.84 -8.63
N LEU A 223 -5.24 14.78 -8.40
CA LEU A 223 -6.68 14.56 -8.52
C LEU A 223 -7.08 14.11 -9.92
N GLU A 224 -6.54 14.73 -10.97
CA GLU A 224 -6.77 14.34 -12.36
C GLU A 224 -6.31 12.88 -12.60
N GLY A 225 -5.11 12.53 -12.14
CA GLY A 225 -4.58 11.16 -12.22
C GLY A 225 -5.45 10.14 -11.51
N TYR A 226 -5.91 10.45 -10.30
CA TYR A 226 -6.78 9.55 -9.52
C TYR A 226 -8.16 9.38 -10.16
N ARG A 227 -8.75 10.45 -10.70
CA ARG A 227 -10.03 10.35 -11.44
C ARG A 227 -9.90 9.41 -12.64
N ARG A 228 -8.85 9.59 -13.45
CA ARG A 228 -8.56 8.70 -14.58
C ARG A 228 -8.39 7.24 -14.14
N ARG A 229 -7.80 7.00 -12.96
CA ARG A 229 -7.66 5.65 -12.41
C ARG A 229 -9.01 5.06 -12.00
N ILE A 230 -9.84 5.83 -11.29
CA ILE A 230 -11.19 5.43 -10.89
C ILE A 230 -12.03 5.11 -12.13
N ASP A 231 -12.00 5.96 -13.16
CA ASP A 231 -12.76 5.75 -14.40
C ASP A 231 -12.34 4.46 -15.15
N ARG A 232 -11.08 4.03 -15.02
CA ARG A 232 -10.60 2.74 -15.58
C ARG A 232 -11.04 1.52 -14.76
N LEU A 233 -11.41 1.72 -13.49
CA LEU A 233 -11.77 0.67 -12.54
C LEU A 233 -13.29 0.51 -12.36
N ALA A 234 -14.06 1.53 -12.71
CA ALA A 234 -15.52 1.54 -12.70
C ALA A 234 -16.13 0.63 -13.78
#